data_AF-A0A7M7JNU4-F1
#
_entry.id   AF-A0A7M7JNU4-F1
#
_cell.length_a   1.000
_cell.length_b   1.000
_cell.length_c   1.000
_cell.angle_alpha   90.00
_cell.angle_beta   90.00
_cell.angle_gamma   90.00
#
_symmetry.space_group_name_H-M   'P 1'
#
loop_
_entity.id
_entity.type
_entity.pdbx_description
1 polymer ?
#
loop_
_entity_poly.entity_id
_entity_poly.type
_entity_poly.pdbx_seq_one_letter_code
_entity_poly.pdbx_strand_id
1 'polypeptide(L)'
;MSGLFSKVRAVFRARPLVANATTYTAMICAAEFTQQTILKRYEPDRRYDFTIIGRYFVIGSCIYGPTLFHFYRILDRALPAKTVAVSLTKAVVDQAVLSSSLLAVFYTAMSVMEGEDDVFAEMKAKWWPTYKLSCLFWVPVQCCNFLFMPPPARVVTVGVCSFVWVNILCLCKRGMAIKSTTEKSEEKSPESATLMTV
;
A
#
# COMPACT_ATOMS: atom_id res chain seq x y z
N MET A 1 19.57 -27.83 -7.49
CA MET A 1 18.64 -26.75 -7.03
C MET A 1 18.26 -26.81 -5.53
N SER A 2 18.46 -27.92 -4.80
CA SER A 2 18.10 -28.07 -3.37
C SER A 2 18.98 -27.30 -2.37
N GLY A 3 20.26 -27.08 -2.69
CA GLY A 3 21.21 -26.41 -1.79
C GLY A 3 21.00 -24.90 -1.65
N LEU A 4 20.64 -24.21 -2.75
CA LEU A 4 20.36 -22.77 -2.72
C LEU A 4 19.08 -22.47 -1.92
N PHE A 5 18.02 -23.25 -2.16
CA PHE A 5 16.74 -23.10 -1.46
C PHE A 5 16.89 -23.33 0.05
N SER A 6 17.71 -24.33 0.44
CA SER A 6 18.01 -24.62 1.84
C SER A 6 18.83 -23.50 2.50
N LYS A 7 19.79 -22.90 1.78
CA LYS A 7 20.58 -21.75 2.26
C LYS A 7 19.73 -20.48 2.41
N VAL A 8 18.88 -20.17 1.43
CA VAL A 8 17.93 -19.05 1.51
C VAL A 8 17.00 -19.23 2.70
N ARG A 9 16.44 -20.44 2.89
CA ARG A 9 15.60 -20.76 4.04
C ARG A 9 16.34 -20.61 5.38
N ALA A 10 17.61 -21.01 5.45
CA ALA A 10 18.43 -20.86 6.64
C ALA A 10 18.70 -19.38 6.98
N VAL A 11 19.02 -18.55 5.98
CA VAL A 11 19.21 -17.10 6.15
C VAL A 11 17.92 -16.42 6.59
N PHE A 12 16.78 -16.78 6.00
CA PHE A 12 15.47 -16.22 6.36
C PHE A 12 15.07 -16.59 7.79
N ARG A 13 15.41 -17.79 8.25
CA ARG A 13 15.25 -18.19 9.65
C ARG A 13 16.19 -17.45 10.60
N ALA A 14 17.44 -17.23 10.19
CA ALA A 14 18.44 -16.54 11.00
C ALA A 14 18.20 -15.02 11.07
N ARG A 15 17.54 -14.43 10.07
CA ARG A 15 17.27 -12.98 9.98
C ARG A 15 15.80 -12.68 9.68
N PRO A 16 14.90 -12.80 10.67
CA PRO A 16 13.46 -12.59 10.49
C PRO A 16 13.08 -11.19 9.98
N LEU A 17 13.85 -10.15 10.34
CA LEU A 17 13.64 -8.80 9.82
C LEU A 17 13.85 -8.75 8.30
N VAL A 18 14.96 -9.32 7.82
CA VAL A 18 15.28 -9.34 6.39
C VAL A 18 14.23 -10.13 5.64
N ALA A 19 13.83 -11.30 6.16
CA ALA A 19 12.78 -12.11 5.56
C ALA A 19 11.47 -11.32 5.40
N ASN A 20 10.97 -10.70 6.47
CA ASN A 20 9.71 -9.95 6.44
C ASN A 20 9.79 -8.71 5.54
N ALA A 21 10.89 -7.95 5.64
CA ALA A 21 11.11 -6.76 4.83
C ALA A 21 11.19 -7.13 3.33
N THR A 22 11.94 -8.17 2.97
CA THR A 22 12.04 -8.64 1.59
C THR A 22 10.71 -9.13 1.06
N THR A 23 9.94 -9.91 1.83
CA THR A 23 8.62 -10.38 1.40
C THR A 23 7.66 -9.21 1.14
N TYR A 24 7.59 -8.26 2.06
CA TYR A 24 6.70 -7.11 1.90
C TYR A 24 7.13 -6.21 0.73
N THR A 25 8.43 -5.96 0.59
CA THR A 25 8.98 -5.16 -0.53
C THR A 25 8.72 -5.85 -1.87
N ALA A 26 8.91 -7.16 -1.95
CA ALA A 26 8.61 -7.91 -3.17
C ALA A 26 7.14 -7.79 -3.53
N MET A 27 6.25 -7.89 -2.54
CA MET A 27 4.81 -7.71 -2.74
C MET A 27 4.46 -6.31 -3.25
N ILE A 28 5.07 -5.27 -2.68
CA ILE A 28 4.76 -3.88 -3.07
C ILE A 28 5.22 -3.57 -4.50
N CYS A 29 6.43 -4.00 -4.87
CA CYS A 29 6.93 -3.88 -6.23
C CYS A 29 6.13 -4.73 -7.23
N ALA A 30 5.72 -5.93 -6.85
CA ALA A 30 4.92 -6.81 -7.70
C ALA A 30 3.54 -6.19 -8.00
N ALA A 31 2.87 -5.62 -6.99
CA ALA A 31 1.60 -4.95 -7.17
C ALA A 31 1.72 -3.74 -8.11
N GLU A 32 2.75 -2.91 -7.92
CA GLU A 32 3.02 -1.78 -8.80
C GLU A 32 3.31 -2.23 -10.25
N PHE A 33 4.07 -3.31 -10.44
CA PHE A 33 4.30 -3.91 -11.76
C PHE A 33 2.99 -4.46 -12.38
N THR A 34 2.16 -5.14 -11.59
CA THR A 34 0.82 -5.59 -12.04
C THR A 34 -0.04 -4.40 -12.48
N GLN A 35 -0.04 -3.29 -11.74
CA GLN A 35 -0.77 -2.09 -12.10
C GLN A 35 -0.30 -1.49 -13.42
N GLN A 36 1.00 -1.38 -13.63
CA GLN A 36 1.55 -0.92 -14.91
C GLN A 36 1.19 -1.84 -16.07
N THR A 37 1.16 -3.16 -15.82
CA THR A 37 0.78 -4.17 -16.82
C THR A 37 -0.70 -4.03 -17.21
N ILE A 38 -1.58 -3.83 -16.23
CA ILE A 38 -3.01 -3.58 -16.46
C ILE A 38 -3.20 -2.30 -17.25
N LEU A 39 -2.54 -1.20 -16.88
CA LEU A 39 -2.66 0.07 -17.60
C LEU A 39 -2.18 -0.02 -19.03
N LYS A 40 -1.07 -0.74 -19.27
CA LYS A 40 -0.58 -0.99 -20.63
C LYS A 40 -1.58 -1.78 -21.50
N ARG A 41 -2.46 -2.59 -20.89
CA ARG A 41 -3.53 -3.28 -21.61
C ARG A 41 -4.61 -2.33 -22.11
N TYR A 42 -4.85 -1.23 -21.41
CA TYR A 42 -5.81 -0.20 -21.80
C TYR A 42 -5.18 0.92 -22.64
N GLU A 43 -3.89 1.20 -22.43
CA GLU A 43 -3.08 2.20 -23.12
C GLU A 43 -1.81 1.52 -23.71
N PRO A 44 -1.88 0.91 -24.90
CA PRO A 44 -0.79 0.08 -25.44
C PRO A 44 0.56 0.80 -25.60
N ASP A 45 0.52 2.11 -25.87
CA ASP A 45 1.71 2.95 -26.05
C ASP A 45 2.42 3.27 -24.73
N ARG A 46 1.79 3.00 -23.59
CA ARG A 46 2.36 3.26 -22.28
C ARG A 46 3.57 2.36 -22.02
N ARG A 47 4.67 2.98 -21.58
CA ARG A 47 5.90 2.29 -21.18
C ARG A 47 5.87 1.93 -19.70
N TYR A 48 6.60 0.88 -19.34
CA TYR A 48 6.84 0.55 -17.94
C TYR A 48 7.72 1.64 -17.31
N ASP A 49 7.29 2.14 -16.16
CA ASP A 49 8.01 3.09 -15.34
C ASP A 49 8.72 2.34 -14.21
N PHE A 50 9.97 1.95 -14.49
CA PHE A 50 10.82 1.30 -13.51
C PHE A 50 11.32 2.26 -12.42
N THR A 51 11.28 3.57 -12.65
CA THR A 51 11.64 4.58 -11.65
C THR A 51 10.64 4.54 -10.50
N ILE A 52 9.34 4.50 -10.81
CA ILE A 52 8.29 4.35 -9.79
C ILE A 52 8.47 3.03 -9.03
N ILE A 53 8.73 1.91 -9.72
CA ILE A 53 9.00 0.61 -9.06
C ILE A 53 10.19 0.72 -8.09
N GLY A 54 11.25 1.44 -8.48
CA GLY A 54 12.39 1.75 -7.62
C GLY A 54 12.01 2.55 -6.37
N ARG A 55 11.11 3.53 -6.50
CA ARG A 55 10.58 4.29 -5.34
C ARG A 55 9.82 3.39 -4.37
N TYR A 56 8.92 2.56 -4.89
CA TYR A 56 8.21 1.55 -4.09
C TYR A 56 9.16 0.54 -3.42
N PHE A 57 10.25 0.17 -4.10
CA PHE A 57 11.28 -0.69 -3.51
C PHE A 57 11.96 -0.02 -2.31
N VAL A 58 12.36 1.26 -2.43
CA VAL A 58 12.98 2.00 -1.34
C VAL A 58 12.01 2.15 -0.16
N ILE A 59 10.75 2.53 -0.41
CA ILE A 59 9.76 2.66 0.66
C ILE A 59 9.48 1.31 1.32
N GLY A 60 9.31 0.24 0.53
CA GLY A 60 9.08 -1.10 1.02
C GLY A 60 10.21 -1.61 1.91
N SER A 61 11.46 -1.43 1.45
CA SER A 61 12.64 -2.02 2.09
C SER A 61 13.17 -1.19 3.25
N CYS A 62 13.19 0.14 3.13
CA CYS A 62 13.80 1.03 4.13
C CYS A 62 12.80 1.54 5.17
N ILE A 63 11.52 1.70 4.82
CA ILE A 63 10.52 2.29 5.71
C ILE A 63 9.58 1.21 6.23
N TYR A 64 8.82 0.58 5.33
CA TYR A 64 7.73 -0.33 5.72
C TYR A 64 8.25 -1.60 6.38
N GLY A 65 9.24 -2.27 5.78
CA GLY A 65 9.80 -3.52 6.29
C GLY A 65 10.28 -3.43 7.74
N PRO A 66 11.19 -2.50 8.08
CA PRO A 66 11.66 -2.30 9.45
C PRO A 66 10.53 -1.89 10.39
N THR A 67 9.67 -0.94 9.98
CA THR A 67 8.58 -0.43 10.82
C THR A 67 7.59 -1.53 11.19
N LEU A 68 7.12 -2.31 10.21
CA LEU A 68 6.21 -3.44 10.42
C LEU A 68 6.85 -4.49 11.34
N PHE A 69 8.13 -4.82 11.13
CA PHE A 69 8.83 -5.80 11.95
C PHE A 69 8.89 -5.38 13.43
N HIS A 70 9.30 -4.13 13.70
CA HIS A 70 9.42 -3.65 15.06
C HIS A 70 8.06 -3.41 15.72
N PHE A 71 7.11 -2.81 15.01
CA PHE A 71 5.78 -2.50 15.52
C PHE A 71 5.03 -3.77 15.93
N TYR A 72 4.97 -4.79 15.07
CA TYR A 72 4.27 -6.03 15.42
C TYR A 72 4.92 -6.76 16.61
N ARG A 73 6.25 -6.70 16.76
CA ARG A 73 6.92 -7.25 17.95
C ARG A 73 6.59 -6.49 19.23
N ILE A 74 6.47 -5.17 19.15
CA ILE A 74 6.06 -4.34 20.29
C ILE A 74 4.60 -4.68 20.63
N LEU A 75 3.74 -4.73 19.63
CA LEU A 75 2.32 -5.03 19.79
C LEU A 75 2.08 -6.43 20.38
N ASP A 76 2.83 -7.43 19.93
CA ASP A 76 2.75 -8.79 20.47
C ASP A 76 3.26 -8.91 21.90
N ARG A 77 4.23 -8.07 22.31
CA ARG A 77 4.70 -8.01 23.70
C ARG A 77 3.70 -7.28 24.60
N ALA A 78 3.11 -6.19 24.12
CA ALA A 78 2.11 -5.43 24.86
C ALA A 78 0.80 -6.20 25.03
N LEU A 79 0.45 -7.04 24.05
CA LEU A 79 -0.78 -7.82 24.01
C LEU A 79 -0.46 -9.31 23.76
N PRO A 80 0.07 -10.05 24.75
CA PRO A 80 0.60 -11.40 24.55
C PRO A 80 -0.48 -12.48 24.39
N ALA A 81 -1.68 -12.22 24.88
CA ALA A 81 -2.80 -13.16 24.79
C ALA A 81 -3.25 -13.35 23.34
N LYS A 82 -3.64 -14.59 23.01
CA LYS A 82 -4.04 -15.00 21.65
C LYS A 82 -5.57 -15.17 21.53
N THR A 83 -6.33 -14.46 22.34
CA THR A 83 -7.79 -14.50 22.30
C THR A 83 -8.30 -13.66 21.12
N VAL A 84 -9.55 -13.92 20.72
CA VAL A 84 -10.22 -13.15 19.65
C VAL A 84 -10.31 -11.67 20.02
N ALA A 85 -10.69 -11.36 21.26
CA ALA A 85 -10.78 -9.99 21.76
C ALA A 85 -9.44 -9.24 21.63
N VAL A 86 -8.34 -9.87 22.05
CA VAL A 86 -7.00 -9.25 21.96
C VAL A 86 -6.56 -9.08 20.50
N SER A 87 -6.92 -10.03 19.64
CA SER A 87 -6.62 -9.91 18.21
C SER A 87 -7.38 -8.77 17.53
N LEU A 88 -8.63 -8.53 17.94
CA LEU A 88 -9.41 -7.37 17.51
C LEU A 88 -8.79 -6.06 18.02
N THR A 89 -8.39 -6.00 19.29
CA THR A 89 -7.67 -4.84 19.84
C THR A 89 -6.40 -4.56 19.06
N LYS A 90 -5.61 -5.59 18.72
CA LYS A 90 -4.41 -5.44 17.88
C LYS A 90 -4.75 -4.88 16.50
N ALA A 91 -5.80 -5.35 15.86
CA ALA A 91 -6.23 -4.86 14.55
C ALA A 91 -6.69 -3.38 14.60
N VAL A 92 -7.39 -2.98 15.66
CA VAL A 92 -7.81 -1.58 15.87
C VAL A 92 -6.60 -0.68 16.09
N VAL A 93 -5.66 -1.10 16.96
CA VAL A 93 -4.41 -0.36 17.21
C VAL A 93 -3.57 -0.25 15.94
N ASP A 94 -3.48 -1.33 15.16
CA ASP A 94 -2.79 -1.33 13.88
C ASP A 94 -3.40 -0.30 12.92
N GLN A 95 -4.72 -0.30 12.72
CA GLN A 95 -5.37 0.66 11.83
C GLN A 95 -5.18 2.10 12.31
N ALA A 96 -5.41 2.36 13.59
CA ALA A 96 -5.37 3.70 14.16
C ALA A 96 -3.97 4.30 14.20
N VAL A 97 -2.95 3.49 14.52
CA VAL A 97 -1.57 3.98 14.73
C VAL A 97 -0.70 3.67 13.52
N LEU A 98 -0.52 2.40 13.19
CA LEU A 98 0.46 1.97 12.20
C LEU A 98 0.01 2.31 10.78
N SER A 99 -1.19 1.88 10.38
CA SER A 99 -1.70 2.07 9.02
C SER A 99 -1.89 3.56 8.70
N SER A 100 -2.47 4.31 9.64
CA SER A 100 -2.60 5.77 9.56
C SER A 100 -1.25 6.49 9.33
N SER A 101 -0.25 6.16 10.16
CA SER A 101 1.08 6.78 10.10
C SER A 101 1.85 6.37 8.84
N LEU A 102 1.85 5.08 8.50
CA LEU A 102 2.53 4.57 7.30
C LEU A 102 1.93 5.18 6.02
N LEU A 103 0.62 5.40 5.98
CA LEU A 103 -0.02 6.04 4.83
C LEU A 103 0.42 7.50 4.65
N ALA A 104 0.52 8.26 5.75
CA ALA A 104 1.03 9.62 5.72
C ALA A 104 2.49 9.66 5.25
N VAL A 105 3.32 8.76 5.79
CA VAL A 105 4.72 8.60 5.39
C VAL A 105 4.84 8.17 3.93
N PHE A 106 3.97 7.28 3.43
CA PHE A 106 3.99 6.83 2.05
C PHE A 106 3.78 7.98 1.07
N TYR A 107 2.73 8.79 1.25
CA TYR A 107 2.49 9.91 0.36
C TYR A 107 3.62 10.94 0.43
N THR A 108 4.06 11.30 1.65
CA THR A 108 5.13 12.28 1.83
C THR A 108 6.47 11.78 1.23
N ALA A 109 6.85 10.53 1.49
CA ALA A 109 8.08 9.94 0.95
C ALA A 109 8.02 9.81 -0.57
N MET A 110 6.88 9.44 -1.15
CA MET A 110 6.70 9.42 -2.60
C MET A 110 6.87 10.81 -3.20
N SER A 111 6.22 11.83 -2.64
CA SER A 111 6.34 13.22 -3.14
C SER A 111 7.77 13.75 -3.06
N VAL A 112 8.51 13.41 -1.98
CA VAL A 112 9.95 13.73 -1.87
C VAL A 112 10.76 13.06 -2.99
N MET A 113 10.51 11.77 -3.28
CA MET A 113 11.22 11.03 -4.34
C MET A 113 10.78 11.44 -5.75
N GLU A 114 9.59 12.03 -5.88
CA GLU A 114 9.03 12.62 -7.10
C GLU A 114 9.61 14.02 -7.38
N GLY A 115 10.15 14.69 -6.35
CA GLY A 115 10.74 16.02 -6.46
C GLY A 115 9.69 17.14 -6.45
N GLU A 116 8.55 16.90 -5.79
CA GLU A 116 7.47 17.88 -5.67
C GLU A 116 7.86 19.06 -4.76
N ASP A 117 7.45 20.28 -5.13
CA ASP A 117 7.73 21.50 -4.36
C ASP A 117 6.98 21.52 -3.00
N ASP A 118 5.71 21.08 -2.98
CA ASP A 118 4.95 20.85 -1.74
C ASP A 118 4.76 19.35 -1.49
N VAL A 119 5.69 18.79 -0.73
CA VAL A 119 5.70 17.37 -0.35
C VAL A 119 4.49 16.91 0.47
N PHE A 120 3.71 17.84 1.05
CA PHE A 120 2.53 17.52 1.85
C PHE A 120 1.22 17.70 1.10
N ALA A 121 1.21 18.37 -0.06
CA ALA A 121 0.00 18.63 -0.84
C ALA A 121 -0.73 17.31 -1.16
N GLU A 122 0.00 16.34 -1.69
CA GLU A 122 -0.57 15.04 -2.04
C GLU A 122 -1.06 14.27 -0.82
N MET A 123 -0.29 14.27 0.27
CA MET A 123 -0.70 13.64 1.52
C MET A 123 -2.01 14.27 2.02
N LYS A 124 -2.13 15.60 2.11
CA LYS A 124 -3.34 16.27 2.59
C LYS A 124 -4.55 15.95 1.73
N ALA A 125 -4.38 15.90 0.41
CA ALA A 125 -5.45 15.60 -0.52
C ALA A 125 -5.90 14.12 -0.46
N LYS A 126 -4.94 13.19 -0.34
CA LYS A 126 -5.18 11.76 -0.56
C LYS A 126 -5.27 10.93 0.72
N TRP A 127 -4.70 11.39 1.83
CA TRP A 127 -4.60 10.62 3.06
C TRP A 127 -5.97 10.25 3.62
N TRP A 128 -6.89 11.21 3.80
CA TRP A 128 -8.19 10.92 4.39
C TRP A 128 -9.09 10.02 3.52
N PRO A 129 -9.21 10.26 2.20
CA PRO A 129 -9.89 9.32 1.31
C PRO A 129 -9.30 7.91 1.36
N THR A 130 -7.98 7.78 1.27
CA THR A 130 -7.31 6.47 1.27
C THR A 130 -7.40 5.78 2.63
N TYR A 131 -7.35 6.52 3.74
CA TYR A 131 -7.50 5.97 5.09
C TYR A 131 -8.91 5.43 5.35
N LYS A 132 -9.95 6.14 4.92
CA LYS A 132 -11.33 5.64 5.00
C LYS A 132 -11.50 4.35 4.20
N LEU A 133 -10.92 4.29 2.99
CA LEU A 133 -10.92 3.08 2.18
C LEU A 133 -10.16 1.94 2.85
N SER A 134 -9.03 2.23 3.50
CA SER A 134 -8.27 1.27 4.32
C SER A 134 -9.14 0.68 5.41
N CYS A 135 -9.82 1.52 6.18
CA CYS A 135 -10.70 1.06 7.26
C CYS A 135 -11.84 0.19 6.71
N LEU A 136 -12.48 0.62 5.61
CA LEU A 136 -13.58 -0.11 5.00
C LEU A 136 -13.14 -1.46 4.41
N PHE A 137 -11.89 -1.57 3.96
CA PHE A 137 -11.34 -2.82 3.46
C PHE A 137 -10.87 -3.73 4.60
N TRP A 138 -10.03 -3.22 5.49
CA TRP A 138 -9.34 -4.01 6.50
C TRP A 138 -10.22 -4.40 7.69
N VAL A 139 -11.17 -3.57 8.12
CA VAL A 139 -12.04 -3.92 9.25
C VAL A 139 -12.88 -5.16 8.94
N PRO A 140 -13.63 -5.24 7.82
CA PRO A 140 -14.35 -6.45 7.46
C PRO A 140 -13.44 -7.65 7.24
N VAL A 141 -12.30 -7.45 6.56
CA VAL A 141 -11.30 -8.52 6.34
C VAL A 141 -10.83 -9.10 7.66
N GLN A 142 -10.46 -8.26 8.63
CA GLN A 142 -10.00 -8.72 9.94
C GLN A 142 -11.13 -9.38 10.73
N CYS A 143 -12.35 -8.83 10.71
CA CYS A 143 -13.51 -9.47 11.32
C CYS A 143 -13.73 -10.89 10.75
N CYS A 144 -13.78 -11.04 9.43
CA CYS A 144 -13.92 -12.34 8.78
C CYS A 144 -12.74 -13.28 9.10
N ASN A 145 -11.51 -12.77 9.10
CA ASN A 145 -10.31 -13.54 9.39
C ASN A 145 -10.35 -14.12 10.81
N PHE A 146 -10.84 -13.37 11.80
CA PHE A 146 -10.94 -13.86 13.18
C PHE A 146 -12.17 -14.73 13.45
N LEU A 147 -13.29 -14.46 12.79
CA LEU A 147 -14.53 -15.23 12.96
C LEU A 147 -14.48 -16.59 12.26
N PHE A 148 -13.92 -16.65 11.05
CA PHE A 148 -14.04 -17.84 10.19
C PHE A 148 -12.74 -18.63 10.04
N MET A 149 -11.56 -17.99 10.14
CA MET A 149 -10.30 -18.67 9.82
C MET A 149 -9.62 -19.29 11.07
N PRO A 150 -9.15 -20.55 10.98
CA PRO A 150 -8.35 -21.16 12.04
C PRO A 150 -6.98 -20.45 12.15
N PRO A 151 -6.37 -20.40 13.34
CA PRO A 151 -5.15 -19.62 13.58
C PRO A 151 -4.00 -19.79 12.56
N PRO A 152 -3.68 -21.00 12.05
CA PRO A 152 -2.61 -21.17 11.07
C PRO A 152 -2.93 -20.56 9.69
N ALA A 153 -4.21 -20.48 9.31
CA ALA A 153 -4.65 -19.96 8.01
C ALA A 153 -4.74 -18.43 7.96
N ARG A 154 -4.86 -17.78 9.13
CA ARG A 154 -5.06 -16.31 9.22
C ARG A 154 -3.97 -15.50 8.54
N VAL A 155 -2.73 -15.96 8.62
CA VAL A 155 -1.57 -15.29 8.01
C VAL A 155 -1.65 -15.35 6.48
N VAL A 156 -2.14 -16.46 5.93
CA VAL A 156 -2.30 -16.64 4.49
C VAL A 156 -3.41 -15.72 3.97
N THR A 157 -4.55 -15.66 4.65
CA THR A 157 -5.65 -14.76 4.31
C THR A 157 -5.20 -13.30 4.30
N VAL A 158 -4.50 -12.86 5.35
CA VAL A 158 -3.96 -11.49 5.41
C VAL A 158 -2.95 -11.24 4.31
N GLY A 159 -2.10 -12.21 3.96
CA GLY A 159 -1.15 -12.08 2.86
C GLY A 159 -1.83 -11.86 1.51
N VAL A 160 -2.88 -12.63 1.20
CA VAL A 160 -3.66 -12.48 -0.04
C VAL A 160 -4.39 -11.13 -0.06
N CYS A 161 -5.08 -10.77 1.03
CA CYS A 161 -5.76 -9.48 1.14
C CYS A 161 -4.78 -8.30 1.06
N SER A 162 -3.55 -8.46 1.58
CA SER A 162 -2.51 -7.44 1.49
C SER A 162 -2.12 -7.16 0.05
N PHE A 163 -2.00 -8.19 -0.79
CA PHE A 163 -1.70 -7.99 -2.20
C PHE A 163 -2.80 -7.21 -2.93
N VAL A 164 -4.07 -7.51 -2.62
CA VAL A 164 -5.22 -6.75 -3.14
C VAL A 164 -5.17 -5.30 -2.65
N TRP A 165 -4.94 -5.08 -1.36
CA TRP A 165 -4.84 -3.74 -0.78
C TRP A 165 -3.72 -2.91 -1.42
N VAL A 166 -2.54 -3.49 -1.65
CA VAL A 166 -1.44 -2.74 -2.28
C VAL A 166 -1.81 -2.33 -3.70
N ASN A 167 -2.51 -3.17 -4.47
CA ASN A 167 -3.01 -2.78 -5.78
C ASN A 167 -3.98 -1.59 -5.68
N ILE A 168 -4.88 -1.60 -4.69
CA ILE A 168 -5.78 -0.46 -4.41
C ILE A 168 -4.96 0.79 -4.05
N LEU A 169 -3.92 0.66 -3.22
CA LEU A 169 -3.06 1.79 -2.83
C LEU A 169 -2.33 2.40 -4.04
N CYS A 170 -1.77 1.57 -4.92
CA CYS A 170 -1.17 2.00 -6.19
C CYS A 170 -2.20 2.73 -7.06
N LEU A 171 -3.44 2.22 -7.13
CA LEU A 171 -4.54 2.90 -7.82
C LEU A 171 -4.88 4.24 -7.16
N CYS A 172 -4.97 4.35 -5.84
CA CYS A 172 -5.24 5.61 -5.15
C CYS A 172 -4.13 6.65 -5.39
N LYS A 173 -2.85 6.22 -5.41
CA LYS A 173 -1.72 7.08 -5.77
C LYS A 173 -1.90 7.63 -7.19
N ARG A 174 -2.25 6.79 -8.16
CA ARG A 174 -2.39 7.14 -9.59
C ARG A 174 -3.70 7.89 -9.92
N GLY A 175 -4.84 7.40 -9.45
CA GLY A 175 -6.20 7.81 -9.85
C GLY A 175 -6.65 9.17 -9.34
N MET A 176 -6.13 9.66 -8.21
CA MET A 176 -6.37 11.05 -7.80
C MET A 176 -5.53 12.06 -8.60
N ALA A 177 -4.59 11.63 -9.44
CA ALA A 177 -4.00 12.50 -10.47
C ALA A 177 -4.86 12.55 -11.76
N ILE A 178 -5.75 11.58 -11.96
CA ILE A 178 -6.67 11.55 -13.11
C ILE A 178 -7.80 12.56 -12.89
N LYS A 179 -8.42 12.62 -11.71
CA LYS A 179 -9.46 13.63 -11.40
C LYS A 179 -8.97 15.08 -11.59
N SER A 180 -7.75 15.41 -11.18
CA SER A 180 -7.20 16.76 -11.35
C SER A 180 -6.87 17.12 -12.81
N THR A 181 -6.72 16.13 -13.69
CA THR A 181 -6.46 16.35 -15.12
C THR A 181 -7.77 16.44 -15.90
N THR A 182 -8.76 15.60 -15.55
CA THR A 182 -10.11 15.63 -16.16
C THR A 182 -10.86 16.91 -15.81
N GLU A 183 -10.80 17.39 -14.56
CA GLU A 183 -11.42 18.67 -14.16
C GLU A 183 -10.74 19.86 -14.84
N LYS A 184 -9.41 19.86 -15.01
CA LYS A 184 -8.68 20.93 -15.73
C LYS A 184 -8.93 20.96 -17.24
N SER A 185 -9.30 19.82 -17.83
CA SER A 185 -9.68 19.74 -19.25
C SER A 185 -11.13 20.13 -19.50
N GLU A 186 -12.03 19.92 -18.55
CA GLU A 186 -13.43 20.33 -18.65
C GLU A 186 -13.64 21.83 -18.33
N GLU A 187 -12.82 22.43 -17.46
CA GLU A 187 -12.96 23.85 -17.09
C GLU A 187 -12.47 24.84 -18.18
N LYS A 188 -11.70 24.37 -19.19
CA LYS A 188 -11.18 25.23 -20.28
C LYS A 188 -12.10 25.35 -21.51
N SER A 189 -13.30 24.78 -21.48
CA SER A 189 -14.26 24.87 -22.59
C SER A 189 -15.68 25.02 -22.04
N PRO A 190 -16.08 26.25 -21.63
CA PRO A 190 -17.00 26.99 -22.50
C PRO A 190 -16.93 28.52 -22.33
N GLU A 191 -16.15 29.23 -23.15
CA GLU A 191 -16.30 30.70 -23.28
C GLU A 191 -16.06 31.18 -24.73
N SER A 192 -16.47 30.38 -25.72
CA SER A 192 -16.45 30.80 -27.13
C SER A 192 -17.74 30.49 -27.90
N ALA A 193 -18.82 30.15 -27.21
CA ALA A 193 -20.12 29.84 -27.82
C ALA A 193 -21.15 31.00 -27.73
N THR A 194 -20.74 32.23 -27.43
CA THR A 194 -21.64 33.40 -27.32
C THR A 194 -21.45 34.44 -28.44
N LEU A 195 -20.73 34.13 -29.52
CA LEU A 195 -20.57 35.04 -30.68
C LEU A 195 -20.99 34.45 -32.04
N MET A 196 -21.88 33.46 -32.06
CA MET A 196 -22.58 33.02 -33.28
C MET A 196 -24.09 32.88 -33.08
N THR A 197 -24.71 33.94 -32.59
CA THR A 197 -26.13 34.21 -32.84
C THR A 197 -26.23 35.62 -33.41
N VAL A 198 -25.92 35.71 -34.70
CA VAL A 198 -26.60 36.61 -35.64
C VAL A 198 -27.75 35.81 -36.23
#